data_AF-D8LWN6-F1
#
_entry.id   AF-D8LWN6-F1
#
_cell.length_a   1.000
_cell.length_b   1.000
_cell.length_c   1.000
_cell.angle_alpha   90.00
_cell.angle_beta   90.00
_cell.angle_gamma   90.00
#
_symmetry.space_group_name_H-M   'P 1'
#
loop_
_entity.id
_entity.type
_entity.pdbx_description
1 polymer ?
#
loop_
_entity_poly.entity_id
_entity_poly.type
_entity_poly.pdbx_seq_one_letter_code
_entity_poly.pdbx_strand_id
1 'polypeptide(L)'
;MPSVGDQTGGLFTSNGNIFELTPGERVVMRKKPRSGFDAILAILDEIGYYGVRLRSREELNPFETLIGGLSWCIGYIKPEFNRDIAYSEGMSLGKKIAISENIIKCLIQMKYPNRLSPQQIQGMDYKAMETLLTWLKEKIIEIRNSLPSYESLAAQRLFEDEFCFDASDAPPDAVSSLWFSSPSSTSATDLQSTAMLSCQTTSTISRPLRLS
;
A
#
# COMPACT_ATOMS: atom_id res chain seq x y z
N MET A 1 54.88 5.51 35.87
CA MET A 1 54.62 6.91 35.46
C MET A 1 55.75 7.33 34.54
N PRO A 2 55.56 8.05 33.41
CA PRO A 2 54.42 8.84 32.86
C PRO A 2 53.64 8.05 31.77
N SER A 3 52.42 8.35 31.29
CA SER A 3 51.72 9.56 30.78
C SER A 3 52.04 9.97 29.33
N VAL A 4 51.24 9.41 28.41
CA VAL A 4 50.56 9.95 27.21
C VAL A 4 51.24 11.05 26.39
N GLY A 5 51.42 10.75 25.10
CA GLY A 5 50.99 11.61 24.00
C GLY A 5 52.12 12.28 23.22
N ASP A 6 52.75 11.53 22.31
CA ASP A 6 53.48 12.15 21.21
C ASP A 6 52.88 11.73 19.86
N GLN A 7 52.89 12.72 18.98
CA GLN A 7 52.21 12.79 17.72
C GLN A 7 52.92 11.93 16.68
N THR A 8 52.20 11.00 16.07
CA THR A 8 52.58 10.53 14.73
C THR A 8 51.34 10.50 13.86
N GLY A 9 51.07 11.64 13.24
CA GLY A 9 50.24 11.70 12.05
C GLY A 9 50.86 10.78 10.99
N GLY A 10 50.15 9.70 10.68
CA GLY A 10 50.50 8.80 9.58
C GLY A 10 50.23 9.50 8.26
N LEU A 11 51.19 10.30 7.81
CA LEU A 11 51.21 10.90 6.48
C LEU A 11 51.65 9.82 5.47
N PHE A 12 50.70 9.24 4.74
CA PHE A 12 51.01 8.41 3.58
C PHE A 12 51.15 9.30 2.35
N THR A 13 52.39 9.57 1.94
CA THR A 13 52.69 10.16 0.64
C THR A 13 52.83 9.07 -0.41
N SER A 14 51.88 9.01 -1.35
CA SER A 14 52.10 8.43 -2.67
C SER A 14 51.52 9.39 -3.71
N ASN A 15 52.42 9.99 -4.50
CA ASN A 15 52.15 10.70 -5.74
C ASN A 15 51.23 11.94 -5.65
N GLY A 16 51.76 13.04 -5.10
CA GLY A 16 51.47 14.40 -5.56
C GLY A 16 50.06 14.98 -5.39
N ASN A 17 49.07 14.22 -4.95
CA ASN A 17 47.75 14.72 -4.59
C ASN A 17 47.54 14.57 -3.09
N ILE A 18 47.59 15.71 -2.38
CA ILE A 18 47.03 15.82 -1.03
C ILE A 18 45.53 15.65 -1.17
N PHE A 19 45.02 14.46 -0.84
CA PHE A 19 43.59 14.26 -0.59
C PHE A 19 43.34 14.55 0.88
N GLU A 20 42.95 15.79 1.15
CA GLU A 20 42.40 16.19 2.43
C GLU A 20 40.99 15.60 2.53
N LEU A 21 40.86 14.43 3.19
CA LEU A 21 39.57 13.86 3.50
C LEU A 21 38.92 14.74 4.58
N THR A 22 38.09 15.69 4.16
CA THR A 22 37.19 16.40 5.07
C THR A 22 36.27 15.37 5.76
N PRO A 23 36.24 15.31 7.11
CA PRO A 23 35.35 14.40 7.82
C PRO A 23 33.90 14.86 7.64
N GLY A 24 33.22 14.39 6.60
CA GLY A 24 31.82 14.75 6.34
C GLY A 24 31.30 14.44 4.95
N GLU A 25 32.17 14.21 3.96
CA GLU A 25 31.71 13.89 2.61
C GLU A 25 31.35 12.40 2.50
N ARG A 26 30.06 12.09 2.70
CA ARG A 26 29.53 10.78 2.29
C ARG A 26 29.75 10.64 0.80
N VAL A 27 30.68 9.79 0.40
CA VAL A 27 30.80 9.32 -0.98
C VAL A 27 29.48 8.66 -1.35
N VAL A 28 28.59 9.41 -2.02
CA VAL A 28 27.39 8.86 -2.63
C VAL A 28 27.87 8.07 -3.84
N MET A 29 28.24 6.81 -3.57
CA MET A 29 28.51 5.82 -4.60
C MET A 29 27.27 5.77 -5.50
N ARG A 30 27.35 6.33 -6.71
CA ARG A 30 26.31 6.16 -7.73
C ARG A 30 26.30 4.69 -8.14
N LYS A 31 25.57 3.87 -7.38
CA LYS A 31 25.38 2.46 -7.68
C LYS A 31 24.46 2.34 -8.89
N LYS A 32 24.85 1.44 -9.80
CA LYS A 32 24.14 1.17 -11.06
C LYS A 32 22.66 0.87 -10.78
N PRO A 33 21.70 1.50 -11.50
CA PRO A 33 20.28 1.21 -11.33
C PRO A 33 20.05 -0.28 -11.63
N ARG A 34 19.39 -0.99 -10.70
CA ARG A 34 18.99 -2.39 -10.89
C ARG A 34 17.75 -2.43 -11.79
N SER A 35 17.90 -2.14 -13.09
CA SER A 35 16.76 -1.87 -13.98
C SER A 35 15.62 -2.91 -13.93
N GLY A 36 15.91 -4.19 -13.66
CA GLY A 36 14.90 -5.24 -13.50
C GLY A 36 14.18 -5.25 -12.14
N PHE A 37 14.87 -4.87 -11.06
CA PHE A 37 14.25 -4.80 -9.72
C PHE A 37 13.27 -3.63 -9.62
N ASP A 38 13.61 -2.52 -10.27
CA ASP A 38 12.77 -1.34 -10.41
C ASP A 38 11.36 -1.67 -10.95
N ALA A 39 11.28 -2.53 -11.97
CA ALA A 39 10.01 -2.96 -12.58
C ALA A 39 9.17 -3.79 -11.60
N ILE A 40 9.81 -4.69 -10.84
CA ILE A 40 9.14 -5.45 -9.77
C ILE A 40 8.56 -4.52 -8.71
N LEU A 41 9.33 -3.51 -8.28
CA LEU A 41 8.86 -2.53 -7.30
C LEU A 41 7.63 -1.77 -7.82
N ALA A 42 7.62 -1.37 -9.09
CA ALA A 42 6.49 -0.68 -9.70
C ALA A 42 5.22 -1.55 -9.69
N ILE A 43 5.34 -2.84 -10.04
CA ILE A 43 4.21 -3.77 -10.00
C ILE A 43 3.72 -3.97 -8.56
N LEU A 44 4.64 -4.20 -7.61
CA LEU A 44 4.27 -4.35 -6.19
C LEU A 44 3.58 -3.10 -5.64
N ASP A 45 4.04 -1.91 -6.04
CA ASP A 45 3.42 -0.64 -5.67
C ASP A 45 1.98 -0.53 -6.19
N GLU A 46 1.79 -0.89 -7.46
CA GLU A 46 0.49 -0.88 -8.14
C GLU A 46 -0.50 -1.89 -7.53
N ILE A 47 -0.02 -3.09 -7.16
CA ILE A 47 -0.85 -4.06 -6.45
C ILE A 47 -1.17 -3.55 -5.03
N GLY A 48 -0.38 -2.65 -4.46
CA GLY A 48 -0.64 -2.04 -3.16
C GLY A 48 0.17 -2.63 -2.01
N TYR A 49 1.30 -3.28 -2.30
CA TYR A 49 2.21 -3.78 -1.27
C TYR A 49 3.00 -2.62 -0.62
N TYR A 50 2.59 -2.25 0.59
CA TYR A 50 3.13 -1.08 1.30
C TYR A 50 4.61 -1.21 1.69
N GLY A 51 5.16 -2.43 1.76
CA GLY A 51 6.56 -2.67 2.13
C GLY A 51 7.58 -2.02 1.18
N VAL A 52 7.18 -1.69 -0.05
CA VAL A 52 8.00 -0.97 -1.02
C VAL A 52 8.04 0.54 -0.75
N ARG A 53 6.99 1.09 -0.12
CA ARG A 53 6.85 2.53 0.18
C ARG A 53 7.56 2.95 1.47
N LEU A 54 7.77 2.00 2.39
CA LEU A 54 8.21 2.30 3.76
C LEU A 54 9.72 2.50 3.91
N ARG A 55 10.54 1.97 3.00
CA ARG A 55 12.01 2.04 3.06
C ARG A 55 12.59 2.75 1.84
N SER A 56 13.72 3.41 2.04
CA SER A 56 14.48 3.96 0.92
C SER A 56 14.88 2.83 -0.03
N ARG A 57 14.82 3.09 -1.34
CA ARG A 57 15.08 2.10 -2.39
C ARG A 57 16.46 1.44 -2.27
N GLU A 58 17.38 2.15 -1.63
CA GLU A 58 18.79 1.79 -1.48
C GLU A 58 19.03 0.81 -0.33
N GLU A 59 18.14 0.79 0.67
CA GLU A 59 18.21 -0.09 1.84
C GLU A 59 17.42 -1.40 1.66
N LEU A 60 16.64 -1.51 0.59
CA LEU A 60 15.83 -2.70 0.33
C LEU A 60 16.70 -3.87 -0.13
N ASN A 61 16.72 -4.93 0.69
CA ASN A 61 17.18 -6.24 0.26
C ASN A 61 16.22 -6.77 -0.83
N PRO A 62 16.71 -7.02 -2.05
CA PRO A 62 15.84 -7.41 -3.17
C PRO A 62 15.16 -8.76 -2.95
N PHE A 63 15.83 -9.72 -2.31
CA PHE A 63 15.23 -11.02 -2.00
C PHE A 63 14.10 -10.87 -0.97
N GLU A 64 14.35 -10.14 0.12
CA GLU A 64 13.37 -9.98 1.19
C GLU A 64 12.13 -9.22 0.74
N THR A 65 12.35 -8.17 -0.06
CA THR A 65 11.26 -7.40 -0.67
C THR A 65 10.42 -8.28 -1.59
N LEU A 66 11.06 -9.13 -2.39
CA LEU A 66 10.38 -10.05 -3.29
C LEU A 66 9.59 -11.12 -2.54
N ILE A 67 10.20 -11.78 -1.55
CA ILE A 67 9.53 -12.80 -0.73
C ILE A 67 8.37 -12.19 0.04
N GLY A 68 8.56 -11.01 0.65
CA GLY A 68 7.49 -10.31 1.36
C GLY A 68 6.34 -9.92 0.43
N GLY A 69 6.64 -9.41 -0.76
CA GLY A 69 5.64 -9.08 -1.77
C GLY A 69 4.89 -10.32 -2.27
N LEU A 70 5.59 -11.41 -2.57
CA LEU A 70 4.99 -12.68 -3.00
C LEU A 70 4.12 -13.29 -1.90
N SER A 71 4.61 -13.30 -0.65
CA SER A 71 3.84 -13.77 0.51
C SER A 71 2.55 -12.98 0.67
N TRP A 72 2.62 -11.66 0.52
CA TRP A 72 1.44 -10.80 0.61
C TRP A 72 0.45 -11.07 -0.53
N CYS A 73 0.92 -11.19 -1.78
CA CYS A 73 0.04 -11.52 -2.91
C CYS A 73 -0.64 -12.89 -2.75
N ILE A 74 0.12 -13.91 -2.34
CA ILE A 74 -0.42 -15.26 -2.11
C ILE A 74 -1.41 -15.23 -0.94
N GLY A 75 -1.06 -14.60 0.17
CA GLY A 75 -1.94 -14.47 1.33
C GLY A 75 -3.20 -13.67 1.05
N TYR A 76 -3.15 -12.71 0.13
CA TYR A 76 -4.31 -11.95 -0.31
C TYR A 76 -5.29 -12.81 -1.12
N ILE A 77 -4.78 -13.62 -2.05
CA ILE A 77 -5.62 -14.48 -2.91
C ILE A 77 -6.10 -15.73 -2.13
N LYS A 78 -5.22 -16.30 -1.32
CA LYS A 78 -5.38 -17.56 -0.60
C LYS A 78 -4.78 -17.42 0.81
N PRO A 79 -5.55 -16.90 1.78
CA PRO A 79 -5.06 -16.69 3.16
C PRO A 79 -4.54 -17.96 3.84
N GLU A 80 -5.05 -19.11 3.41
CA GLU A 80 -4.70 -20.46 3.87
C GLU A 80 -3.18 -20.74 3.80
N PHE A 81 -2.52 -20.23 2.74
CA PHE A 81 -1.13 -20.53 2.41
C PHE A 81 -0.12 -19.57 3.02
N ASN A 82 -0.58 -18.50 3.67
CA ASN A 82 0.31 -17.48 4.24
C ASN A 82 1.17 -18.05 5.41
N ARG A 83 0.69 -19.10 6.10
CA ARG A 83 1.43 -19.74 7.19
C ARG A 83 2.73 -20.42 6.73
N ASP A 84 2.83 -20.80 5.46
CA ASP A 84 3.96 -21.56 4.93
C ASP A 84 5.12 -20.69 4.42
N ILE A 85 4.91 -19.36 4.38
CA ILE A 85 5.84 -18.36 3.85
C ILE A 85 6.30 -17.44 4.99
N ALA A 86 6.90 -18.01 6.03
CA ALA A 86 7.49 -17.24 7.12
C ALA A 86 8.95 -16.90 6.80
N TYR A 87 9.26 -15.61 6.72
CA TYR A 87 10.62 -15.10 6.55
C TYR A 87 11.16 -14.45 7.85
N SER A 88 12.46 -14.60 8.09
CA SER A 88 13.17 -13.87 9.16
C SER A 88 14.51 -13.38 8.63
N GLU A 89 14.90 -12.19 9.05
CA GLU A 89 16.18 -11.58 8.66
C GLU A 89 17.36 -12.47 9.09
N GLY A 90 18.39 -12.58 8.25
CA GLY A 90 19.57 -13.40 8.56
C GLY A 90 19.38 -14.93 8.43
N MET A 91 18.28 -15.40 7.82
CA MET A 91 18.10 -16.83 7.55
C MET A 91 19.24 -17.45 6.73
N SER A 92 19.62 -18.69 7.09
CA SER A 92 20.60 -19.49 6.36
C SER A 92 20.14 -19.76 4.93
N LEU A 93 21.10 -20.03 4.04
CA LEU A 93 20.85 -20.31 2.62
C LEU A 93 19.80 -21.41 2.42
N GLY A 94 19.88 -22.49 3.20
CA GLY A 94 18.92 -23.59 3.14
C GLY A 94 17.49 -23.16 3.50
N LYS A 95 17.31 -22.26 4.47
CA LYS A 95 15.99 -21.71 4.80
C LYS A 95 15.44 -20.83 3.68
N LYS A 96 16.29 -20.03 3.02
CA LYS A 96 15.89 -19.23 1.85
C LYS A 96 15.42 -20.11 0.69
N ILE A 97 16.11 -21.22 0.44
CA ILE A 97 15.71 -22.22 -0.55
C ILE A 97 14.37 -22.86 -0.16
N ALA A 98 14.21 -23.27 1.09
CA ALA A 98 12.97 -23.88 1.58
C ALA A 98 11.75 -22.95 1.44
N ILE A 99 11.91 -21.65 1.70
CA ILE A 99 10.86 -20.65 1.49
C ILE A 99 10.51 -20.54 -0.01
N SER A 100 11.51 -20.48 -0.89
CA SER A 100 11.28 -20.45 -2.34
C SER A 100 10.54 -21.70 -2.83
N GLU A 101 10.87 -22.87 -2.31
CA GLU A 101 10.15 -24.13 -2.59
C GLU A 101 8.71 -24.09 -2.11
N ASN A 102 8.45 -23.56 -0.91
CA ASN A 102 7.10 -23.41 -0.37
C ASN A 102 6.27 -22.47 -1.24
N ILE A 103 6.82 -21.33 -1.66
CA ILE A 103 6.16 -20.42 -2.60
C ILE A 103 5.76 -21.16 -3.88
N ILE A 104 6.66 -21.97 -4.45
CA ILE A 104 6.37 -22.75 -5.66
C ILE A 104 5.24 -23.77 -5.41
N LYS A 105 5.22 -24.45 -4.26
CA LYS A 105 4.10 -25.35 -3.90
C LYS A 105 2.77 -24.60 -3.86
N CYS A 106 2.72 -23.41 -3.25
CA CYS A 106 1.54 -22.57 -3.23
C CYS A 106 1.10 -22.18 -4.65
N LEU A 107 2.04 -21.77 -5.51
CA LEU A 107 1.75 -21.41 -6.90
C LEU A 107 1.20 -22.57 -7.73
N ILE A 108 1.71 -23.79 -7.50
CA ILE A 108 1.19 -25.01 -8.14
C ILE A 108 -0.26 -25.25 -7.73
N GLN A 109 -0.58 -25.09 -6.44
CA GLN A 109 -1.96 -25.24 -5.94
C GLN A 109 -2.89 -24.15 -6.47
N MET A 110 -2.37 -22.95 -6.73
CA MET A 110 -3.08 -21.85 -7.37
C MET A 110 -3.20 -22.00 -8.91
N LYS A 111 -2.70 -23.11 -9.48
CA LYS A 111 -2.71 -23.43 -10.93
C LYS A 111 -1.95 -22.42 -11.79
N TYR A 112 -0.82 -21.90 -11.29
CA TYR A 112 0.05 -21.05 -12.08
C TYR A 112 0.59 -21.80 -13.32
N PRO A 113 0.48 -21.24 -14.54
CA PRO A 113 0.77 -21.98 -15.78
C PRO A 113 2.27 -22.19 -16.06
N ASN A 114 3.14 -21.30 -15.58
CA ASN A 114 4.57 -21.40 -15.87
C ASN A 114 5.31 -22.22 -14.82
N ARG A 115 6.33 -22.99 -15.24
CA ARG A 115 7.23 -23.69 -14.32
C ARG A 115 8.25 -22.70 -13.76
N LEU A 116 8.36 -22.65 -12.43
CA LEU A 116 9.35 -21.88 -11.71
C LEU A 116 10.23 -22.81 -10.89
N SER A 117 11.54 -22.58 -10.89
CA SER A 117 12.47 -23.27 -9.99
C SER A 117 12.83 -22.40 -8.78
N PRO A 118 13.16 -23.01 -7.62
CA PRO A 118 13.55 -22.25 -6.43
C PRO A 118 14.79 -21.37 -6.67
N GLN A 119 15.68 -21.83 -7.57
CA GLN A 119 16.87 -21.08 -7.97
C GLN A 119 16.54 -19.81 -8.76
N GLN A 120 15.42 -19.76 -9.49
CA GLN A 120 15.02 -18.53 -10.19
C GLN A 120 14.57 -17.45 -9.20
N ILE A 121 13.86 -17.83 -8.13
CA ILE A 121 13.44 -16.91 -7.08
C ILE A 121 14.66 -16.41 -6.29
N GLN A 122 15.55 -17.33 -5.90
CA GLN A 122 16.75 -16.98 -5.14
C GLN A 122 17.78 -16.21 -5.99
N GLY A 123 17.95 -16.60 -7.25
CA GLY A 123 18.84 -15.96 -8.23
C GLY A 123 18.31 -14.62 -8.75
N MET A 124 17.12 -14.21 -8.31
CA MET A 124 16.47 -12.96 -8.69
C MET A 124 16.32 -12.83 -10.21
N ASP A 125 15.79 -13.88 -10.84
CA ASP A 125 15.41 -13.83 -12.26
C ASP A 125 14.20 -12.90 -12.44
N TYR A 126 14.50 -11.61 -12.59
CA TYR A 126 13.49 -10.55 -12.57
C TYR A 126 12.44 -10.71 -13.68
N LYS A 127 12.79 -11.31 -14.82
CA LYS A 127 11.86 -11.53 -15.94
C LYS A 127 10.80 -12.59 -15.59
N ALA A 128 11.23 -13.67 -14.96
CA ALA A 128 10.31 -14.70 -14.48
C ALA A 128 9.43 -14.16 -13.34
N MET A 129 10.01 -13.36 -12.44
CA MET A 129 9.29 -12.76 -11.31
C MET A 129 8.27 -11.71 -11.76
N GLU A 130 8.60 -10.92 -12.78
CA GLU A 130 7.67 -9.96 -13.40
C GLU A 130 6.44 -10.68 -13.99
N THR A 131 6.66 -11.76 -14.73
CA THR A 131 5.58 -12.58 -15.29
C THR A 131 4.69 -13.17 -14.19
N LEU A 132 5.30 -13.63 -13.10
CA LEU A 132 4.59 -14.14 -11.94
C LEU A 132 3.76 -13.05 -11.25
N LEU A 133 4.35 -11.89 -10.98
CA LEU A 133 3.69 -10.78 -10.29
C LEU A 133 2.54 -10.20 -11.12
N THR A 134 2.69 -10.09 -12.44
CA THR A 134 1.61 -9.66 -13.33
C THR A 134 0.43 -10.63 -13.29
N TRP A 135 0.68 -11.94 -13.28
CA TRP A 135 -0.39 -12.92 -13.11
C TRP A 135 -1.08 -12.83 -11.74
N LEU A 136 -0.30 -12.65 -10.66
CA LEU A 136 -0.86 -12.44 -9.31
C LEU A 136 -1.69 -11.15 -9.24
N LYS A 137 -1.23 -10.08 -9.90
CA LYS A 137 -1.93 -8.80 -10.00
C LYS A 137 -3.31 -8.96 -10.62
N GLU A 138 -3.42 -9.68 -11.74
CA GLU A 138 -4.72 -9.93 -12.39
C GLU A 138 -5.70 -10.61 -11.44
N LYS A 139 -5.24 -11.61 -10.67
CA LYS A 139 -6.05 -12.29 -9.66
C LYS A 139 -6.47 -11.39 -8.51
N ILE A 140 -5.57 -10.52 -8.05
CA ILE A 140 -5.89 -9.55 -6.99
C ILE A 140 -6.92 -8.53 -7.48
N ILE A 141 -6.81 -8.06 -8.73
CA ILE A 141 -7.79 -7.14 -9.34
C ILE A 141 -9.14 -7.84 -9.50
N GLU A 142 -9.18 -9.10 -9.96
CA GLU A 142 -10.40 -9.90 -10.06
C GLU A 142 -11.12 -10.01 -8.70
N ILE A 143 -10.37 -10.27 -7.62
CA ILE A 143 -10.90 -10.30 -6.25
C ILE A 143 -11.39 -8.92 -5.80
N ARG A 144 -10.63 -7.86 -6.08
CA ARG A 144 -11.01 -6.48 -5.73
C ARG A 144 -12.22 -5.97 -6.49
N ASN A 145 -12.48 -6.45 -7.70
CA ASN A 145 -13.67 -6.07 -8.46
C ASN A 145 -14.91 -6.87 -8.01
N SER A 146 -14.72 -8.10 -7.53
CA SER A 146 -15.81 -8.93 -7.02
C SER A 146 -16.26 -8.58 -5.60
N LEU A 147 -15.35 -8.12 -4.72
CA LEU A 147 -15.66 -7.79 -3.32
C LEU A 147 -16.69 -6.63 -3.14
N PRO A 148 -16.51 -5.45 -3.77
CA PRO A 148 -17.46 -4.33 -3.67
C PRO A 148 -18.84 -4.69 -4.23
N SER A 149 -18.88 -5.55 -5.24
CA SER A 149 -20.13 -6.04 -5.82
C SER A 149 -20.92 -6.89 -4.82
N TYR A 150 -20.25 -7.65 -3.95
CA TYR A 150 -20.92 -8.45 -2.93
C TYR A 150 -21.36 -7.63 -1.72
N GLU A 151 -20.51 -6.74 -1.20
CA GLU A 151 -20.86 -5.90 -0.05
C GLU A 151 -21.96 -4.88 -0.40
N SER A 152 -21.88 -4.25 -1.58
CA SER A 152 -22.94 -3.35 -2.06
C SER A 152 -24.25 -4.10 -2.29
N LEU A 153 -24.21 -5.31 -2.86
CA LEU A 153 -25.40 -6.12 -3.09
C LEU A 153 -25.99 -6.66 -1.77
N ALA A 154 -25.15 -7.02 -0.80
CA ALA A 154 -25.60 -7.40 0.54
C ALA A 154 -26.26 -6.22 1.26
N ALA A 155 -25.67 -5.02 1.18
CA ALA A 155 -26.25 -3.81 1.75
C ALA A 155 -27.58 -3.42 1.05
N GLN A 156 -27.64 -3.52 -0.28
CA GLN A 156 -28.89 -3.30 -1.04
C GLN A 156 -29.98 -4.30 -0.64
N ARG A 157 -29.67 -5.59 -0.52
CA ARG A 157 -30.63 -6.61 -0.08
C ARG A 157 -31.13 -6.37 1.34
N LEU A 158 -30.24 -6.04 2.27
CA LEU A 158 -30.64 -5.68 3.64
C LEU A 158 -31.54 -4.45 3.65
N PHE A 159 -31.24 -3.45 2.81
CA PHE A 159 -32.07 -2.27 2.65
C PHE A 159 -33.46 -2.62 2.10
N GLU A 160 -33.54 -3.45 1.07
CA GLU A 160 -34.82 -3.91 0.48
C GLU A 160 -35.66 -4.75 1.46
N ASP A 161 -35.03 -5.62 2.25
CA ASP A 161 -35.72 -6.48 3.22
C ASP A 161 -36.20 -5.70 4.46
N GLU A 162 -35.44 -4.70 4.94
CA GLU A 162 -35.82 -3.89 6.11
C GLU A 162 -36.74 -2.70 5.77
N PHE A 163 -36.68 -2.16 4.54
CA PHE A 163 -37.42 -0.97 4.13
C PHE A 163 -38.31 -1.25 2.91
N CYS A 164 -39.48 -1.82 3.15
CA CYS A 164 -40.58 -1.74 2.19
C CYS A 164 -41.31 -0.42 2.39
N PHE A 165 -41.18 0.52 1.45
CA PHE A 165 -42.00 1.73 1.44
C PHE A 165 -43.43 1.35 1.05
N ASP A 166 -44.35 1.41 2.01
CA ASP A 166 -45.77 1.34 1.70
C ASP A 166 -46.26 2.70 1.19
N ALA A 167 -47.35 2.73 0.41
CA ALA A 167 -47.93 3.97 -0.10
C ALA A 167 -48.33 4.96 1.02
N SER A 168 -48.40 4.50 2.27
CA SER A 168 -48.64 5.33 3.46
C SER A 168 -47.40 6.07 3.97
N ASP A 169 -46.19 5.65 3.62
CA ASP A 169 -44.93 6.28 4.05
C ASP A 169 -44.53 7.44 3.12
N ALA A 170 -45.25 7.61 2.01
CA ALA A 170 -45.10 8.76 1.14
C ALA A 170 -45.48 10.04 1.89
N PRO A 171 -44.59 11.05 1.96
CA PRO A 171 -44.95 12.31 2.58
C PRO A 171 -46.12 12.94 1.81
N PRO A 172 -47.12 13.50 2.50
CA PRO A 172 -48.26 14.13 1.84
C PRO A 172 -47.77 15.24 0.89
N ASP A 173 -48.45 15.44 -0.24
CA ASP A 173 -48.04 16.34 -1.34
C ASP A 173 -47.64 17.76 -0.91
N ALA A 174 -48.09 18.22 0.26
CA ALA A 174 -47.68 19.49 0.84
C ALA A 174 -46.17 19.55 1.19
N VAL A 175 -45.56 18.45 1.63
CA VAL A 175 -44.16 18.44 2.09
C VAL A 175 -43.17 18.26 0.93
N SER A 176 -43.58 17.55 -0.14
CA SER A 176 -42.76 17.40 -1.35
C SER A 176 -42.50 18.75 -2.04
N SER A 177 -43.47 19.67 -1.99
CA SER A 177 -43.32 21.03 -2.51
C SER A 177 -42.25 21.86 -1.78
N LEU A 178 -41.94 21.58 -0.51
CA LEU A 178 -40.91 22.27 0.26
C LEU A 178 -39.48 21.82 -0.11
N TRP A 179 -39.30 20.57 -0.53
CA TRP A 179 -37.98 20.02 -0.90
C TRP A 179 -37.64 20.24 -2.38
N PHE A 180 -38.64 20.30 -3.26
CA PHE A 180 -38.46 20.50 -4.70
C PHE A 180 -38.81 21.90 -5.20
N SER A 181 -39.04 22.87 -4.28
CA SER A 181 -39.16 24.28 -4.66
C SER A 181 -37.87 24.74 -5.33
N SER A 182 -37.86 24.76 -6.66
CA SER A 182 -36.85 25.46 -7.43
C SER A 182 -36.95 26.95 -7.11
N PRO A 183 -35.84 27.67 -6.90
CA PRO A 183 -35.90 29.12 -6.81
C PRO A 183 -36.40 29.64 -8.16
N SER A 184 -37.64 30.12 -8.19
CA SER A 184 -38.16 30.84 -9.33
C SER A 184 -37.26 32.05 -9.53
N SER A 185 -36.77 32.19 -10.76
CA SER A 185 -35.92 33.26 -11.24
C SER A 185 -36.45 34.62 -10.76
N THR A 186 -35.86 35.15 -9.69
CA THR A 186 -36.13 36.51 -9.24
C THR A 186 -35.26 37.40 -10.11
N SER A 187 -35.92 38.11 -11.01
CA SER A 187 -35.35 39.15 -11.86
C SER A 187 -34.43 40.07 -11.05
N ALA A 188 -33.22 40.22 -11.56
CA ALA A 188 -32.23 41.17 -11.08
C ALA A 188 -32.78 42.60 -11.18
N THR A 189 -33.15 43.18 -10.04
CA THR A 189 -33.10 44.60 -9.69
C THR A 189 -33.78 44.74 -8.33
N ASP A 190 -33.03 44.78 -7.24
CA ASP A 190 -33.01 46.01 -6.43
C ASP A 190 -31.87 46.03 -5.40
N LEU A 191 -31.45 47.26 -5.15
CA LEU A 191 -30.21 47.68 -4.52
C LEU A 191 -30.18 47.50 -2.99
N GLN A 192 -28.96 47.23 -2.52
CA GLN A 192 -28.26 47.80 -1.36
C GLN A 192 -29.00 48.08 -0.05
N SER A 193 -28.34 47.58 1.01
CA SER A 193 -28.32 48.10 2.38
C SER A 193 -29.62 47.99 3.19
N THR A 194 -29.62 47.08 4.16
CA THR A 194 -29.76 47.47 5.59
C THR A 194 -29.26 46.32 6.50
N ALA A 195 -28.19 46.64 7.22
CA ALA A 195 -27.78 46.23 8.57
C ALA A 195 -28.18 44.85 9.15
N MET A 196 -27.12 44.08 9.46
CA MET A 196 -26.78 43.54 10.80
C MET A 196 -27.95 43.11 11.71
N LEU A 197 -27.98 41.82 12.08
CA LEU A 197 -28.13 41.40 13.48
C LEU A 197 -27.72 39.92 13.64
N SER A 198 -26.97 39.69 14.72
CA SER A 198 -26.31 38.46 15.13
C SER A 198 -27.23 37.27 15.33
N CYS A 199 -26.73 36.06 15.09
CA CYS A 199 -27.11 34.88 15.87
C CYS A 199 -25.85 34.04 16.13
N GLN A 200 -25.31 34.21 17.33
CA GLN A 200 -24.50 33.18 17.98
C GLN A 200 -25.45 32.01 18.28
N THR A 201 -25.14 30.81 17.81
CA THR A 201 -25.69 29.59 18.40
C THR A 201 -24.59 28.56 18.56
N THR A 202 -24.36 28.28 19.84
CA THR A 202 -23.41 27.38 20.47
C THR A 202 -23.55 25.93 20.02
N SER A 203 -22.41 25.26 19.88
CA SER A 203 -22.29 23.81 19.81
C SER A 203 -22.92 23.15 21.03
N THR A 204 -23.79 22.17 20.85
CA THR A 204 -24.03 21.10 21.82
C THR A 204 -24.35 19.82 21.06
N ILE A 205 -23.31 19.01 20.84
CA ILE A 205 -23.43 17.59 20.50
C ILE A 205 -23.90 16.88 21.76
N SER A 206 -25.16 16.46 21.78
CA SER A 206 -25.68 15.53 22.78
C SER A 206 -25.88 14.18 22.11
N ARG A 207 -25.01 13.24 22.48
CA ARG A 207 -24.99 11.85 22.06
C ARG A 207 -25.65 11.03 23.17
N PRO A 208 -26.80 10.37 22.98
CA PRO A 208 -27.30 9.44 23.97
C PRO A 208 -26.64 8.07 23.79
N LEU A 209 -25.78 7.72 24.73
CA LEU A 209 -25.42 6.34 25.06
C LEU A 209 -26.61 5.68 25.75
N ARG A 210 -27.05 4.52 25.29
CA ARG A 210 -27.46 3.44 26.19
C ARG A 210 -27.37 2.06 25.54
N LEU A 211 -26.46 1.27 26.10
CA LEU A 211 -26.54 -0.18 26.22
C LEU A 211 -27.65 -0.55 27.20
N SER A 212 -28.44 -1.56 26.86
CA SER A 212 -28.73 -2.77 27.66
C SER A 212 -29.51 -3.75 26.80
#